data_AF-J9CIH7-F1
#
_entry.id   AF-J9CIH7-F1
#
_cell.length_a   1.000
_cell.length_b   1.000
_cell.length_c   1.000
_cell.angle_alpha   90.00
_cell.angle_beta   90.00
_cell.angle_gamma   90.00
#
_symmetry.space_group_name_H-M   'P 1'
#
loop_
_entity.id
_entity.type
_entity.pdbx_description
1 polymer ?
#
loop_
_entity_poly.entity_id
_entity_poly.type
_entity_poly.pdbx_seq_one_letter_code
_entity_poly.pdbx_strand_id
1 'polypeptide(L)' 'MLYPFTFKPILKKVIWGGSDICPFKGITPVENGVGESWELSHVEGN' A
#
# COMPACT_ATOMS: atom_id res chain seq x y z
N MET A 1 -3.56 27.03 5.95
CA MET A 1 -4.53 25.92 5.89
C MET A 1 -3.79 24.64 6.25
N LEU A 2 -4.29 23.87 7.21
CA LEU A 2 -3.82 22.50 7.44
C LEU A 2 -4.60 21.58 6.50
N TYR A 3 -3.89 20.87 5.64
CA TYR A 3 -4.44 19.84 4.75
C TYR A 3 -4.17 18.46 5.38
N PRO A 4 -5.05 17.46 5.19
CA PRO A 4 -4.78 16.10 5.66
C PRO A 4 -3.47 15.55 5.09
N PHE A 5 -2.61 15.02 5.95
CA PHE A 5 -1.40 14.34 5.49
C PHE A 5 -1.77 13.02 4.82
N THR A 6 -1.18 12.79 3.65
CA THR A 6 -1.20 11.49 2.98
C THR A 6 0.14 10.80 3.20
N PHE A 7 0.12 9.50 3.44
CA PHE A 7 1.32 8.71 3.63
C PHE A 7 1.68 7.98 2.34
N LYS A 8 2.95 7.58 2.23
CA LYS A 8 3.36 6.64 1.20
C LYS A 8 2.99 5.23 1.71
N PRO A 9 2.19 4.46 0.95
CA PRO A 9 1.76 3.15 1.41
C PRO A 9 2.92 2.16 1.48
N ILE A 10 2.89 1.32 2.50
CA ILE A 10 3.71 0.13 2.63
C ILE A 10 2.89 -1.04 2.06
N LEU A 11 3.30 -1.58 0.91
CA LEU A 11 2.61 -2.70 0.27
C LEU A 11 3.12 -4.02 0.85
N LYS A 12 2.21 -4.90 1.27
CA LYS A 12 2.54 -6.24 1.76
C LYS A 12 2.01 -7.32 0.83
N LYS A 13 2.90 -8.25 0.50
CA LYS A 13 2.56 -9.42 -0.32
C LYS A 13 2.06 -10.56 0.56
N VAL A 14 0.99 -11.21 0.11
CA VAL A 14 0.38 -12.36 0.78
C VAL A 14 -0.05 -13.40 -0.26
N ILE A 15 -0.20 -14.66 0.14
CA ILE A 15 -0.47 -15.78 -0.79
C ILE A 15 -1.74 -15.57 -1.62
N TRP A 16 -2.75 -14.96 -1.03
CA TRP A 16 -4.02 -14.63 -1.68
C TRP A 16 -4.08 -13.18 -2.20
N GLY A 17 -2.95 -12.48 -2.22
CA GLY A 17 -2.87 -11.10 -2.69
C GLY A 17 -3.04 -11.02 -4.21
N GLY A 18 -3.64 -9.93 -4.67
CA GLY A 18 -3.96 -9.71 -6.08
C GLY A 18 -3.15 -8.57 -6.69
N SER A 19 -3.72 -7.96 -7.73
CA SER A 19 -3.17 -6.78 -8.41
C SER A 19 -3.96 -5.50 -8.12
N ASP A 20 -5.14 -5.60 -7.52
CA ASP A 20 -6.15 -4.54 -7.55
C ASP A 20 -5.80 -3.32 -6.67
N ILE A 21 -4.99 -3.52 -5.62
CA ILE A 21 -4.59 -2.46 -4.69
C ILE A 21 -3.78 -1.37 -5.40
N CYS A 22 -2.86 -1.74 -6.30
CA CYS A 22 -2.02 -0.77 -7.00
C CYS A 22 -2.85 0.16 -7.91
N PRO A 23 -3.69 -0.34 -8.84
CA PRO A 23 -4.59 0.50 -9.64
C PRO A 23 -5.54 1.34 -8.80
N PHE A 24 -6.14 0.77 -7.74
CA PHE A 24 -7.03 1.51 -6.85
C PHE A 24 -6.33 2.72 -6.21
N LYS A 25 -5.04 2.60 -5.88
CA LYS A 25 -4.23 3.66 -5.28
C LYS A 25 -3.44 4.50 -6.30
N GLY A 26 -3.58 4.23 -7.60
CA GLY A 26 -2.81 4.91 -8.63
C GLY A 26 -1.29 4.64 -8.58
N ILE A 27 -0.87 3.49 -8.06
CA ILE A 27 0.54 3.10 -7.95
C ILE A 27 0.99 2.39 -9.23
N THR A 28 2.14 2.82 -9.76
CA THR A 28 2.79 2.21 -10.93
C THR A 28 4.29 1.97 -10.68
N PRO A 29 4.87 0.83 -11.09
CA PRO A 29 4.22 -0.28 -11.80
C PRO A 29 3.25 -1.06 -10.89
N VAL A 30 2.29 -1.76 -11.51
CA VAL A 30 1.37 -2.64 -10.79
C VAL A 30 2.15 -3.84 -10.24
N GLU A 31 2.02 -4.10 -8.95
CA GLU A 31 2.57 -5.29 -8.31
C GLU A 31 1.49 -6.36 -8.11
N ASN A 32 1.81 -7.59 -8.51
CA ASN A 32 0.99 -8.76 -8.20
C ASN A 32 1.28 -9.29 -6.80
N GLY A 33 0.31 -9.98 -6.20
CA GLY A 33 0.45 -10.60 -4.90
C GLY A 33 0.26 -9.64 -3.73
N VAL A 34 -0.13 -8.38 -3.97
CA VAL A 34 -0.37 -7.40 -2.90
C VAL A 34 -1.75 -7.65 -2.31
N GLY A 35 -1.82 -7.96 -1.02
CA GLY A 35 -3.08 -8.13 -0.30
C GLY A 35 -3.34 -7.03 0.73
N GLU A 36 -2.32 -6.25 1.10
CA GLU A 36 -2.47 -5.19 2.09
C GLU A 36 -1.67 -3.94 1.68
N SER A 37 -2.18 -2.77 2.07
CA SER A 37 -1.53 -1.47 1.93
C SER A 37 -1.66 -0.73 3.25
N TRP A 38 -0.55 -0.52 3.94
CA TRP A 38 -0.53 0.16 5.23
C TRP A 38 -0.10 1.61 5.06
N GLU A 39 -0.94 2.54 5.50
CA GLU A 39 -0.62 3.98 5.45
C GLU A 39 0.21 4.44 6.65
N LEU A 40 0.09 3.74 7.78
CA LEU A 40 0.85 3.99 8.98
C LEU A 40 1.10 2.66 9.70
N SER A 41 2.33 2.45 10.15
CA SER A 41 2.73 1.23 10.85
C SER A 41 3.63 1.58 12.02
N HIS A 42 3.43 0.88 13.13
CA HIS A 42 4.37 0.86 14.26
C HIS A 42 5.31 -0.36 14.23
N VAL A 43 5.12 -1.25 13.25
CA VAL A 43 5.95 -2.46 13.12
C VAL A 43 7.30 -2.06 12.54
N GLU A 44 8.36 -2.28 13.31
CA GLU A 44 9.72 -1.93 12.93
C GLU A 44 10.18 -2.63 11.63
N GLY A 45 10.96 -1.92 10.81
CA GLY A 45 11.51 -2.45 9.56
C GLY A 45 10.52 -2.57 8.39
N ASN A 46 9.39 -1.85 8.45
CA ASN A 46 8.35 -1.86 7.41
C ASN A 46 8.17 -0.51 6.73
#